data_AF-A0A5C7MC79-F1
#
_entry.id   AF-A0A5C7MC79-F1
#
_cell.length_a   1.000
_cell.length_b   1.000
_cell.length_c   1.000
_cell.angle_alpha   90.00
_cell.angle_beta   90.00
_cell.angle_gamma   90.00
#
_symmetry.space_group_name_H-M   'P 1'
#
loop_
_entity.id
_entity.type
_entity.pdbx_description
1 polymer ?
#
loop_
_entity_poly.entity_id
_entity_poly.type
_entity_poly.pdbx_seq_one_letter_code
_entity_poly.pdbx_strand_id
1 'polypeptide(L)'
;MALPVYYGPKGTPPPPGPKYAKPSPKAPQGEQRDRRRGQLALHYGQGFSLTQEIADICTPLAAKVAAAPEPTPCRCRDDVQALAGAVHELVGTVVGWLAEAQAQKKAANVAPGARERSIRLMVDLAERPRLPEITDDALHSGAWATALVEMARPYSEPLAKHLGRAKPPGVAEPNRSASELLEAALREVDHAALELQTRLKWNAVCAEEYQHVLAARADRDPKAQARAELAQMGIDA
;
A
#
# COMPACT_ATOMS: atom_id res chain seq x y z
N MET A 1 22.84 -77.60 25.10
CA MET A 1 21.41 -77.53 24.76
C MET A 1 21.05 -76.08 24.49
N ALA A 2 20.36 -75.83 23.38
CA ALA A 2 20.28 -74.55 22.67
C ALA A 2 19.39 -73.50 23.36
N LEU A 3 19.79 -72.23 23.29
CA LEU A 3 18.98 -71.08 23.69
C LEU A 3 17.96 -70.75 22.58
N PRO A 4 16.73 -70.31 22.95
CA PRO A 4 15.71 -69.92 21.98
C PRO A 4 16.04 -68.56 21.34
N VAL A 5 15.95 -68.51 20.01
CA VAL A 5 16.08 -67.30 19.20
C VAL A 5 14.78 -66.49 19.29
N TYR A 6 14.84 -65.32 19.92
CA TYR A 6 13.74 -64.35 19.94
C TYR A 6 13.67 -63.62 18.58
N TYR A 7 12.61 -63.86 17.80
CA TYR A 7 12.24 -63.00 16.68
C TYR A 7 11.48 -61.78 17.20
N GLY A 8 12.11 -60.60 17.15
CA GLY A 8 11.44 -59.33 17.44
C GLY A 8 10.38 -58.98 16.38
N PRO A 9 9.32 -58.23 16.76
CA PRO A 9 8.24 -57.87 15.85
C PRO A 9 8.74 -56.93 14.74
N LYS A 10 8.36 -57.24 13.50
CA LYS A 10 8.65 -56.44 12.30
C LYS A 10 8.12 -55.01 12.51
N GLY A 11 9.02 -54.03 12.42
CA GLY A 11 8.68 -52.62 12.53
C GLY A 11 7.59 -52.22 11.53
N THR A 12 6.60 -51.47 12.02
CA THR A 12 5.60 -50.80 11.18
C THR A 12 6.29 -49.78 10.27
N PRO A 13 5.92 -49.69 8.99
CA PRO A 13 6.47 -48.67 8.10
C PRO A 13 6.10 -47.28 8.63
N PRO A 14 7.01 -46.28 8.53
CA PRO A 14 6.72 -44.93 8.95
C PRO A 14 5.51 -44.39 8.18
N PRO A 15 4.66 -43.56 8.81
CA PRO A 15 3.51 -42.97 8.14
C PRO A 15 3.98 -42.22 6.88
N PRO A 16 3.23 -42.27 5.77
CA PRO A 16 3.57 -41.51 4.59
C PRO A 16 3.68 -40.04 4.98
N GLY A 17 4.84 -39.44 4.71
CA GLY A 17 5.09 -38.03 4.97
C GLY A 17 4.00 -37.14 4.36
N PRO A 18 3.76 -35.93 4.90
CA PRO A 18 2.71 -35.06 4.42
C PRO A 18 2.84 -34.88 2.90
N LYS A 19 1.82 -35.33 2.18
CA LYS A 19 1.73 -35.14 0.74
C LYS A 19 1.78 -33.64 0.50
N TYR A 20 2.88 -33.14 -0.06
CA TYR A 20 2.99 -31.75 -0.48
C TYR A 20 1.89 -31.48 -1.51
N ALA A 21 0.79 -30.87 -1.07
CA ALA A 21 -0.24 -30.37 -1.95
C ALA A 21 0.42 -29.38 -2.91
N LYS A 22 0.13 -29.49 -4.20
CA LYS A 22 0.59 -28.52 -5.19
C LYS A 22 0.18 -27.11 -4.72
N PRO A 23 1.06 -26.10 -4.84
CA PRO A 23 0.70 -24.75 -4.42
C PRO A 23 -0.57 -24.31 -5.14
N SER A 24 -1.61 -23.94 -4.38
CA SER A 24 -2.82 -23.35 -4.95
C SER A 24 -2.43 -22.13 -5.79
N PRO A 25 -3.11 -21.87 -6.93
CA PRO A 25 -2.93 -20.63 -7.67
C PRO A 25 -3.05 -19.45 -6.70
N LYS A 26 -2.03 -18.57 -6.67
CA LYS A 26 -2.09 -17.39 -5.80
C LYS A 26 -3.20 -16.48 -6.34
N ALA A 27 -4.03 -15.96 -5.43
CA ALA A 27 -5.11 -15.03 -5.77
C ALA A 27 -4.55 -13.84 -6.58
N PRO A 28 -5.29 -13.29 -7.55
CA PRO A 28 -4.88 -12.08 -8.24
C PRO A 28 -4.66 -10.93 -7.25
N GLN A 29 -3.80 -9.98 -7.61
CA GLN A 29 -3.33 -8.94 -6.68
C GLN A 29 -4.45 -8.03 -6.14
N GLY A 30 -5.50 -7.77 -6.94
CA GLY A 30 -6.70 -7.07 -6.48
C GLY A 30 -7.41 -7.79 -5.33
N GLU A 31 -7.62 -9.11 -5.45
CA GLU A 31 -8.18 -9.92 -4.36
C GLU A 31 -7.27 -9.95 -3.13
N GLN A 32 -5.95 -9.99 -3.32
CA GLN A 32 -5.00 -9.92 -2.21
C GLN A 32 -5.16 -8.61 -1.44
N ARG A 33 -5.34 -7.48 -2.14
CA ARG A 33 -5.60 -6.18 -1.51
C ARG A 33 -6.92 -6.14 -0.76
N ASP A 34 -8.00 -6.65 -1.34
CA ASP A 34 -9.31 -6.66 -0.69
C ASP A 34 -9.28 -7.50 0.59
N ARG A 35 -8.60 -8.64 0.54
CA ARG A 35 -8.35 -9.47 1.73
C ARG A 35 -7.53 -8.74 2.78
N ARG A 36 -6.50 -7.98 2.38
CA ARG A 36 -5.63 -7.21 3.31
C ARG A 36 -6.46 -6.17 4.06
N ARG A 37 -7.32 -5.46 3.32
CA ARG A 37 -8.26 -4.48 3.88
C ARG A 37 -9.31 -5.12 4.77
N GLY A 38 -9.72 -6.35 4.47
CA GLY A 38 -10.55 -7.19 5.34
C GLY A 38 -9.82 -7.86 6.51
N GLN A 39 -8.55 -7.52 6.76
CA GLN A 39 -7.70 -8.13 7.80
C GLN A 39 -7.54 -9.66 7.70
N LEU A 40 -7.72 -10.21 6.51
CA LEU A 40 -7.57 -11.64 6.25
C LEU A 40 -6.11 -11.98 5.98
N ALA A 41 -5.68 -13.14 6.48
CA ALA A 41 -4.32 -13.63 6.26
C ALA A 41 -3.99 -13.79 4.77
N LEU A 42 -2.76 -13.40 4.41
CA LEU A 42 -2.27 -13.33 3.04
C LEU A 42 -0.81 -13.79 2.92
N HIS A 43 -0.46 -14.19 1.71
CA HIS A 43 0.91 -14.55 1.37
C HIS A 43 1.28 -13.98 0.00
N TYR A 44 2.12 -12.94 0.01
CA TYR A 44 2.69 -12.36 -1.19
C TYR A 44 3.76 -13.30 -1.79
N GLY A 45 4.03 -13.15 -3.07
CA GLY A 45 5.03 -13.97 -3.74
C GLY A 45 5.56 -13.34 -5.01
N GLN A 46 6.15 -14.17 -5.86
CA GLN A 46 6.74 -13.73 -7.12
C GLN A 46 5.77 -13.05 -8.10
N GLY A 47 4.46 -13.25 -7.94
CA GLY A 47 3.45 -12.56 -8.74
C GLY A 47 3.10 -11.15 -8.28
N PHE A 48 3.63 -10.68 -7.14
CA PHE A 48 3.32 -9.37 -6.59
C PHE A 48 4.08 -8.26 -7.33
N SER A 49 3.37 -7.22 -7.74
CA SER A 49 3.96 -6.01 -8.34
C SER A 49 3.71 -4.81 -7.44
N LEU A 50 4.80 -4.26 -6.87
CA LEU A 50 4.73 -3.05 -6.03
C LEU A 50 4.23 -1.84 -6.83
N THR A 51 4.69 -1.72 -8.08
CA THR A 51 4.28 -0.65 -9.00
C THR A 51 2.78 -0.70 -9.26
N GLN A 52 2.25 -1.89 -9.56
CA GLN A 52 0.81 -2.06 -9.80
C GLN A 52 0.02 -1.77 -8.51
N GLU A 53 0.54 -2.22 -7.36
CA GLU A 53 -0.13 -2.00 -6.07
C GLU A 53 -0.32 -0.51 -5.80
N ILE A 54 0.76 0.27 -5.91
CA ILE A 54 0.75 1.71 -5.68
C ILE A 54 -0.13 2.42 -6.72
N ALA A 55 -0.05 2.05 -8.00
CA ALA A 55 -0.88 2.63 -9.05
C ALA A 55 -2.38 2.45 -8.76
N ASP A 56 -2.79 1.22 -8.47
CA ASP A 56 -4.18 0.91 -8.17
C ASP A 56 -4.69 1.58 -6.87
N ILE A 57 -3.82 1.93 -5.92
CA ILE A 57 -4.21 2.71 -4.72
C ILE A 57 -4.29 4.20 -5.07
N CYS A 58 -3.21 4.77 -5.61
CA CYS A 58 -3.02 6.21 -5.73
C CYS A 58 -3.73 6.81 -6.94
N THR A 59 -3.72 6.16 -8.11
CA THR A 59 -4.31 6.70 -9.34
C THR A 59 -5.81 7.03 -9.20
N PRO A 60 -6.69 6.15 -8.68
CA PRO A 60 -8.10 6.51 -8.51
C PRO A 60 -8.34 7.63 -7.49
N LEU A 61 -7.46 7.77 -6.48
CA LEU A 61 -7.54 8.87 -5.52
C LEU A 61 -7.08 10.19 -6.14
N ALA A 62 -5.98 10.18 -6.89
CA ALA A 62 -5.50 11.34 -7.63
C ALA A 62 -6.53 11.86 -8.63
N ALA A 63 -7.19 10.97 -9.38
CA ALA A 63 -8.26 11.35 -10.29
C ALA A 63 -9.43 12.03 -9.56
N LYS A 64 -9.78 11.57 -8.35
CA LYS A 64 -10.84 12.18 -7.53
C LYS A 64 -10.44 13.53 -6.95
N VAL A 65 -9.20 13.66 -6.49
CA VAL A 65 -8.67 14.95 -6.02
C VAL A 65 -8.67 15.97 -7.16
N ALA A 66 -8.15 15.59 -8.33
CA ALA A 66 -8.07 16.45 -9.51
C ALA A 66 -9.46 16.88 -10.05
N ALA A 67 -10.45 15.99 -9.96
CA ALA A 67 -11.81 16.28 -10.40
C ALA A 67 -12.65 17.06 -9.37
N ALA A 68 -12.16 17.23 -8.14
CA ALA A 68 -12.93 17.89 -7.09
C ALA A 68 -12.93 19.41 -7.27
N PRO A 69 -14.08 20.09 -7.01
CA PRO A 69 -14.15 21.54 -7.14
C PRO A 69 -13.29 22.24 -6.09
N GLU A 70 -12.78 23.43 -6.44
CA GLU A 70 -12.11 24.29 -5.47
C GLU A 70 -13.00 24.58 -4.25
N PRO A 71 -12.46 24.62 -3.02
CA PRO A 71 -11.05 24.51 -2.63
C PRO A 71 -10.62 23.08 -2.24
N THR A 72 -11.31 22.05 -2.73
CA THR A 72 -11.12 20.66 -2.29
C THR A 72 -9.70 20.13 -2.49
N PRO A 73 -9.04 20.32 -3.64
CA PRO A 73 -7.66 19.85 -3.82
C PRO A 73 -6.70 20.40 -2.76
N CYS A 74 -6.82 21.68 -2.45
CA CYS A 74 -6.03 22.34 -1.40
C CYS A 74 -6.31 21.78 0.00
N ARG A 75 -7.58 21.47 0.31
CA ARG A 75 -7.97 20.87 1.61
C ARG A 75 -7.51 19.43 1.79
N CYS A 76 -7.23 18.73 0.70
CA CYS A 76 -6.72 17.35 0.74
C CYS A 76 -5.19 17.27 0.77
N ARG A 77 -4.47 18.40 0.79
CA ARG A 77 -3.00 18.42 0.72
C ARG A 77 -2.34 17.55 1.79
N ASP A 78 -2.73 17.75 3.05
CA ASP A 78 -2.10 17.04 4.18
C ASP A 78 -2.35 15.54 4.08
N ASP A 79 -3.56 15.13 3.71
CA ASP A 79 -3.92 13.73 3.49
C ASP A 79 -3.15 13.11 2.30
N VAL A 80 -2.94 13.87 1.21
CA VAL A 80 -2.12 13.44 0.07
C VAL A 80 -0.64 13.32 0.45
N GLN A 81 -0.12 14.27 1.24
CA GLN A 81 1.26 14.22 1.75
C GLN A 81 1.46 13.04 2.71
N ALA A 82 0.48 12.75 3.57
CA ALA A 82 0.50 11.59 4.45
C ALA A 82 0.54 10.28 3.66
N LEU A 83 -0.30 10.15 2.62
CA LEU A 83 -0.28 8.99 1.71
C LEU A 83 1.07 8.85 1.00
N ALA A 84 1.64 9.95 0.49
CA ALA A 84 2.95 9.93 -0.14
C ALA A 84 4.07 9.54 0.82
N GLY A 85 4.02 10.01 2.06
CA GLY A 85 4.93 9.60 3.13
C GLY A 85 4.82 8.10 3.44
N ALA A 86 3.60 7.57 3.53
CA ALA A 86 3.38 6.13 3.75
C ALA A 86 3.95 5.28 2.60
N VAL A 87 3.75 5.72 1.34
CA VAL A 87 4.32 5.04 0.17
C VAL A 87 5.85 5.13 0.17
N HIS A 88 6.41 6.28 0.55
CA HIS A 88 7.87 6.48 0.65
C HIS A 88 8.50 5.58 1.71
N GLU A 89 7.89 5.47 2.89
CA GLU A 89 8.35 4.55 3.94
C GLU A 89 8.24 3.07 3.53
N LEU A 90 7.15 2.69 2.84
CA LEU A 90 7.03 1.36 2.23
C LEU A 90 8.19 1.09 1.26
N VAL A 91 8.47 2.02 0.33
CA VAL A 91 9.56 1.84 -0.64
C VAL A 91 10.92 1.81 0.08
N GLY A 92 11.15 2.66 1.07
CA GLY A 92 12.38 2.66 1.89
C GLY A 92 12.60 1.33 2.62
N THR A 93 11.53 0.74 3.14
CA THR A 93 11.55 -0.59 3.77
C THR A 93 11.94 -1.67 2.76
N VAL A 94 11.34 -1.65 1.57
CA VAL A 94 11.69 -2.59 0.48
C VAL A 94 13.14 -2.44 0.05
N VAL A 95 13.64 -1.21 -0.09
CA VAL A 95 15.06 -0.94 -0.40
C VAL A 95 15.97 -1.55 0.64
N GLY A 96 15.66 -1.41 1.92
CA GLY A 96 16.41 -2.02 3.01
C GLY A 96 16.51 -3.54 2.88
N TRP A 97 15.42 -4.22 2.58
CA TRP A 97 15.42 -5.68 2.40
C TRP A 97 16.22 -6.13 1.17
N LEU A 98 16.11 -5.39 0.07
CA LEU A 98 16.85 -5.70 -1.15
C LEU A 98 18.36 -5.48 -0.95
N ALA A 99 18.73 -4.40 -0.25
CA ALA A 99 20.11 -4.11 0.12
C ALA A 99 20.67 -5.20 1.04
N GLU A 100 19.92 -5.63 2.06
CA GLU A 100 20.33 -6.69 2.96
C GLU A 100 20.52 -8.01 2.19
N ALA A 101 19.57 -8.40 1.35
CA ALA A 101 19.66 -9.62 0.56
C ALA A 101 20.86 -9.60 -0.42
N GLN A 102 21.18 -8.42 -0.98
CA GLN A 102 22.36 -8.26 -1.82
C GLN A 102 23.67 -8.29 -1.00
N ALA A 103 23.69 -7.64 0.15
CA ALA A 103 24.81 -7.61 1.07
C ALA A 103 25.16 -9.01 1.59
N GLN A 104 24.16 -9.82 1.96
CA GLN A 104 24.34 -11.21 2.39
C GLN A 104 25.02 -12.06 1.30
N LYS A 105 24.66 -11.84 0.02
CA LYS A 105 25.28 -12.54 -1.12
C LYS A 105 26.72 -12.10 -1.35
N LYS A 106 26.98 -10.79 -1.36
CA LYS A 106 28.33 -10.24 -1.55
C LYS A 106 29.28 -10.64 -0.42
N ALA A 107 28.77 -10.71 0.81
CA ALA A 107 29.55 -11.06 1.99
C ALA A 107 29.71 -12.58 2.20
N ALA A 108 29.23 -13.43 1.29
CA ALA A 108 29.30 -14.89 1.44
C ALA A 108 30.74 -15.41 1.58
N ASN A 109 31.70 -14.75 0.90
CA ASN A 109 33.12 -15.13 0.90
C ASN A 109 33.97 -14.24 1.82
N VAL A 110 33.36 -13.33 2.58
CA VAL A 110 34.07 -12.49 3.55
C VAL A 110 34.38 -13.33 4.79
N ALA A 111 35.55 -13.12 5.40
CA ALA A 111 35.94 -13.80 6.63
C ALA A 111 34.84 -13.67 7.71
N PRO A 112 34.54 -14.73 8.49
CA PRO A 112 33.43 -14.71 9.46
C PRO A 112 33.46 -13.53 10.43
N GLY A 113 34.64 -13.12 10.91
CA GLY A 113 34.80 -11.98 11.82
C GLY A 113 34.55 -10.59 11.20
N ALA A 114 34.53 -10.47 9.87
CA ALA A 114 34.25 -9.22 9.17
C ALA A 114 32.86 -9.21 8.49
N ARG A 115 32.23 -10.39 8.33
CA ARG A 115 31.02 -10.58 7.53
C ARG A 115 29.86 -9.69 7.98
N GLU A 116 29.53 -9.70 9.28
CA GLU A 116 28.41 -8.92 9.81
C GLU A 116 28.63 -7.41 9.62
N ARG A 117 29.84 -6.93 9.92
CA ARG A 117 30.23 -5.52 9.73
C ARG A 117 30.13 -5.13 8.25
N SER A 118 30.61 -5.98 7.34
CA SER A 118 30.51 -5.72 5.90
C SER A 118 29.06 -5.67 5.42
N ILE A 119 28.19 -6.54 5.93
CA ILE A 119 26.75 -6.50 5.60
C ILE A 119 26.15 -5.17 6.05
N ARG A 120 26.39 -4.77 7.30
CA ARG A 120 25.87 -3.51 7.85
C ARG A 120 26.31 -2.30 7.02
N LEU A 121 27.60 -2.19 6.73
CA LEU A 121 28.14 -1.09 5.90
C LEU A 121 27.52 -1.07 4.49
N MET A 122 27.29 -2.23 3.86
CA MET A 122 26.64 -2.28 2.55
C MET A 122 25.16 -1.88 2.60
N VAL A 123 24.47 -2.19 3.70
CA VAL A 123 23.07 -1.77 3.92
C VAL A 123 22.99 -0.27 4.20
N ASP A 124 23.89 0.26 5.02
CA ASP A 124 23.96 1.69 5.36
C ASP A 124 24.27 2.57 4.12
N LEU A 125 24.97 2.01 3.13
CA LEU A 125 25.24 2.66 1.85
C LEU A 125 24.07 2.60 0.86
N ALA A 126 22.98 1.88 1.18
CA ALA A 126 21.83 1.80 0.29
C ALA A 126 21.08 3.14 0.28
N GLU A 127 21.09 3.82 -0.87
CA GLU A 127 20.40 5.09 -1.04
C GLU A 127 18.89 4.88 -1.03
N ARG A 128 18.21 5.56 -0.09
CA ARG A 128 16.75 5.66 -0.12
C ARG A 128 16.32 6.59 -1.25
N PRO A 129 15.26 6.26 -2.00
CA PRO A 129 14.72 7.17 -3.00
C PRO A 129 14.26 8.45 -2.33
N ARG A 130 14.36 9.57 -3.05
CA ARG A 130 13.85 10.86 -2.57
C ARG A 130 12.33 10.86 -2.65
N LEU A 131 11.69 11.37 -1.60
CA LEU A 131 10.25 11.63 -1.60
C LEU A 131 9.95 12.67 -2.69
N PRO A 132 9.04 12.39 -3.64
CA PRO A 132 8.63 13.37 -4.64
C PRO A 132 7.97 14.58 -3.98
N GLU A 133 8.31 15.78 -4.45
CA GLU A 133 7.66 17.01 -4.01
C GLU A 133 6.25 17.09 -4.61
N ILE A 134 5.26 17.33 -3.75
CA ILE A 134 3.86 17.46 -4.16
C ILE A 134 3.51 18.94 -4.22
N THR A 135 3.61 19.50 -5.42
CA THR A 135 3.24 20.88 -5.70
C THR A 135 1.73 21.05 -5.84
N ASP A 136 1.28 22.29 -5.84
CA ASP A 136 -0.12 22.66 -6.06
C ASP A 136 -0.58 22.17 -7.44
N ASP A 137 0.22 22.42 -8.48
CA ASP A 137 -0.07 21.92 -9.82
C ASP A 137 -0.18 20.39 -9.87
N ALA A 138 0.66 19.68 -9.10
CA ALA A 138 0.58 18.23 -8.99
C ALA A 138 -0.72 17.78 -8.31
N LEU A 139 -1.20 18.49 -7.29
CA LEU A 139 -2.49 18.23 -6.63
C LEU A 139 -3.66 18.39 -7.60
N HIS A 140 -3.71 19.49 -8.35
CA HIS A 140 -4.81 19.78 -9.27
C HIS A 140 -4.80 18.86 -10.50
N SER A 141 -3.62 18.51 -11.02
CA SER A 141 -3.50 17.60 -12.17
C SER A 141 -3.59 16.12 -11.79
N GLY A 142 -3.42 15.78 -10.51
CA GLY A 142 -3.27 14.39 -10.05
C GLY A 142 -1.91 13.76 -10.40
N ALA A 143 -0.95 14.53 -10.91
CA ALA A 143 0.36 14.02 -11.34
C ALA A 143 1.20 13.41 -10.20
N TRP A 144 0.86 13.73 -8.94
CA TRP A 144 1.52 13.17 -7.75
C TRP A 144 1.44 11.63 -7.70
N ALA A 145 0.34 11.01 -8.16
CA ALA A 145 0.23 9.55 -8.17
C ALA A 145 1.25 8.91 -9.12
N THR A 146 1.44 9.50 -10.30
CA THR A 146 2.45 9.03 -11.26
C THR A 146 3.86 9.11 -10.66
N ALA A 147 4.18 10.20 -9.96
CA ALA A 147 5.49 10.35 -9.31
C ALA A 147 5.75 9.25 -8.25
N LEU A 148 4.74 8.88 -7.46
CA LEU A 148 4.84 7.78 -6.49
C LEU A 148 5.00 6.41 -7.17
N VAL A 149 4.32 6.18 -8.29
CA VAL A 149 4.45 4.95 -9.08
C VAL A 149 5.85 4.83 -9.68
N GLU A 150 6.38 5.93 -10.24
CA GLU A 150 7.74 5.96 -10.79
C GLU A 150 8.80 5.73 -9.71
N MET A 151 8.62 6.29 -8.51
CA MET A 151 9.51 6.06 -7.38
C MET A 151 9.63 4.57 -7.02
N ALA A 152 8.52 3.82 -7.10
CA ALA A 152 8.49 2.41 -6.75
C ALA A 152 8.89 1.45 -7.88
N ARG A 153 8.82 1.91 -9.14
CA ARG A 153 9.08 1.12 -10.35
C ARG A 153 10.38 0.30 -10.30
N PRO A 154 11.54 0.84 -9.90
CA PRO A 154 12.81 0.10 -9.91
C PRO A 154 12.85 -1.10 -8.97
N TYR A 155 11.98 -1.12 -7.96
CA TYR A 155 12.03 -2.10 -6.87
C TYR A 155 11.01 -3.24 -7.02
N SER A 156 10.06 -3.12 -7.96
CA SER A 156 8.96 -4.07 -8.11
C SER A 156 9.44 -5.47 -8.48
N GLU A 157 10.24 -5.61 -9.54
CA GLU A 157 10.75 -6.93 -9.96
C GLU A 157 11.75 -7.53 -8.95
N PRO A 158 12.71 -6.79 -8.38
CA PRO A 158 13.57 -7.30 -7.32
C PRO A 158 12.78 -7.78 -6.09
N LEU A 159 11.76 -7.02 -5.66
CA LEU A 159 10.89 -7.40 -4.55
C LEU A 159 10.12 -8.68 -4.87
N ALA A 160 9.52 -8.79 -6.05
CA ALA A 160 8.83 -9.99 -6.49
C ALA A 160 9.75 -11.23 -6.40
N LYS A 161 10.98 -11.12 -6.91
CA LYS A 161 12.00 -12.19 -6.80
C LYS A 161 12.37 -12.50 -5.36
N HIS A 162 12.44 -11.49 -4.49
CA HIS A 162 12.70 -11.66 -3.05
C HIS A 162 11.56 -12.43 -2.37
N LEU A 163 10.32 -12.02 -2.60
CA LEU A 163 9.11 -12.68 -2.08
C LEU A 163 8.94 -14.11 -2.63
N GLY A 164 9.37 -14.37 -3.86
CA GLY A 164 9.37 -15.73 -4.43
C GLY A 164 10.28 -16.71 -3.72
N ARG A 165 11.29 -16.22 -2.98
CA ARG A 165 12.23 -17.02 -2.19
C ARG A 165 11.90 -17.01 -0.69
N ALA A 166 10.96 -16.18 -0.27
CA ALA A 166 10.60 -16.05 1.13
C ALA A 166 9.92 -17.33 1.64
N LYS A 167 10.17 -17.66 2.91
CA LYS A 167 9.45 -18.75 3.59
C LYS A 167 7.97 -18.40 3.70
N PRO A 168 7.06 -19.40 3.63
CA PRO A 168 5.64 -19.16 3.84
C PRO A 168 5.36 -18.62 5.26
N PRO A 169 4.26 -17.86 5.44
CA PRO A 169 3.87 -17.32 6.74
C PRO A 169 3.63 -18.45 7.77
N GLY A 170 3.90 -18.16 9.04
CA GLY A 170 3.77 -19.12 10.14
C GLY A 170 4.88 -20.17 10.27
N VAL A 171 5.89 -20.17 9.39
CA VAL A 171 7.04 -21.12 9.43
C VAL A 171 8.35 -20.43 9.89
N ALA A 172 8.35 -19.12 10.11
CA ALA A 172 9.56 -18.37 10.47
C ALA A 172 9.77 -18.32 12.00
N GLU A 173 10.78 -19.04 12.49
CA GLU A 173 11.43 -18.78 13.78
C GLU A 173 11.96 -17.33 13.86
N PRO A 174 12.27 -16.83 15.08
CA PRO A 174 11.53 -15.81 15.84
C PRO A 174 11.09 -14.51 15.12
N ASN A 175 11.41 -14.32 13.83
CA ASN A 175 11.15 -13.10 13.06
C ASN A 175 10.02 -13.28 12.05
N ARG A 176 9.22 -12.22 11.84
CA ARG A 176 8.16 -12.18 10.80
C ARG A 176 8.74 -12.46 9.41
N SER A 177 8.00 -13.18 8.59
CA SER A 177 8.33 -13.40 7.17
C SER A 177 8.30 -12.10 6.37
N ALA A 178 9.05 -12.04 5.26
CA ALA A 178 9.03 -10.88 4.36
C ALA A 178 7.61 -10.54 3.86
N SER A 179 6.74 -11.55 3.71
CA SER A 179 5.33 -11.34 3.35
C SER A 179 4.54 -10.66 4.46
N GLU A 180 4.72 -11.07 5.73
CA GLU A 180 4.02 -10.47 6.87
C GLU A 180 4.52 -9.04 7.14
N LEU A 181 5.82 -8.79 6.95
CA LEU A 181 6.38 -7.44 7.04
C LEU A 181 5.85 -6.54 5.91
N LEU A 182 5.76 -7.06 4.68
CA LEU A 182 5.18 -6.33 3.56
C LEU A 182 3.70 -6.04 3.78
N GLU A 183 2.95 -7.00 4.31
CA GLU A 183 1.54 -6.81 4.66
C GLU A 183 1.37 -5.67 5.66
N ALA A 184 2.18 -5.65 6.72
CA ALA A 184 2.14 -4.58 7.71
C ALA A 184 2.43 -3.21 7.09
N ALA A 185 3.48 -3.09 6.27
CA ALA A 185 3.80 -1.83 5.59
C ALA A 185 2.70 -1.39 4.61
N LEU A 186 2.06 -2.32 3.91
CA LEU A 186 0.94 -2.01 3.02
C LEU A 186 -0.33 -1.58 3.77
N ARG A 187 -0.53 -2.04 5.01
CA ARG A 187 -1.66 -1.60 5.84
C ARG A 187 -1.54 -0.12 6.22
N GLU A 188 -0.33 0.39 6.44
CA GLU A 188 -0.11 1.82 6.68
C GLU A 188 -0.49 2.65 5.44
N VAL A 189 -0.16 2.17 4.23
CA VAL A 189 -0.58 2.80 2.98
C VAL A 189 -2.10 2.76 2.81
N ASP A 190 -2.74 1.62 3.11
CA ASP A 190 -4.20 1.51 3.06
C ASP A 190 -4.89 2.42 4.08
N HIS A 191 -4.30 2.61 5.26
CA HIS A 191 -4.82 3.52 6.27
C HIS A 191 -4.81 4.97 5.77
N ALA A 192 -3.66 5.46 5.30
CA ALA A 192 -3.55 6.81 4.73
C ALA A 192 -4.46 7.01 3.50
N ALA A 193 -4.59 5.97 2.66
CA ALA A 193 -5.51 6.00 1.51
C ALA A 193 -6.98 6.10 1.95
N LEU A 194 -7.36 5.42 3.04
CA LEU A 194 -8.71 5.47 3.60
C LEU A 194 -9.01 6.84 4.22
N GLU A 195 -8.03 7.47 4.88
CA GLU A 195 -8.17 8.82 5.42
C GLU A 195 -8.43 9.83 4.30
N LEU A 196 -7.62 9.82 3.23
CA LEU A 196 -7.85 10.66 2.05
C LEU A 196 -9.22 10.38 1.41
N GLN A 197 -9.61 9.11 1.28
CA GLN A 197 -10.92 8.76 0.75
C GLN A 197 -12.07 9.31 1.62
N THR A 198 -11.91 9.27 2.94
CA THR A 198 -12.88 9.79 3.90
C THR A 198 -12.96 11.31 3.82
N ARG A 199 -11.82 11.99 3.69
CA ARG A 199 -11.75 13.44 3.47
C ARG A 199 -12.51 13.85 2.20
N LEU A 200 -12.28 13.15 1.09
CA LEU A 200 -12.94 13.43 -0.18
C LEU A 200 -14.46 13.27 -0.08
N LYS A 201 -14.93 12.22 0.61
CA LYS A 201 -16.36 12.02 0.88
C LYS A 201 -16.93 13.18 1.71
N TRP A 202 -16.24 13.57 2.78
CA TRP A 202 -16.70 14.68 3.61
C TRP A 202 -16.75 16.00 2.85
N ASN A 203 -15.73 16.30 2.04
CA ASN A 203 -15.70 17.52 1.23
C ASN A 203 -16.85 17.56 0.21
N ALA A 204 -17.24 16.42 -0.37
CA ALA A 204 -18.39 16.34 -1.26
C ALA A 204 -19.70 16.67 -0.53
N VAL A 205 -19.94 16.08 0.65
CA VAL A 205 -21.14 16.38 1.46
C VAL A 205 -21.18 17.86 1.86
N CYS A 206 -20.07 18.40 2.37
CA CYS A 206 -20.01 19.81 2.77
C CYS A 206 -20.21 20.76 1.58
N ALA A 207 -19.75 20.40 0.38
CA ALA A 207 -19.97 21.20 -0.82
C ALA A 207 -21.46 21.24 -1.20
N GLU A 208 -22.15 20.11 -1.17
CA GLU A 208 -23.61 20.02 -1.41
C GLU A 208 -24.39 20.84 -0.38
N GLU A 209 -24.11 20.66 0.91
CA GLU A 209 -24.75 21.42 1.99
C GLU A 209 -24.52 22.93 1.85
N TYR A 210 -23.30 23.33 1.49
CA TYR A 210 -22.98 24.74 1.27
C TYR A 210 -23.78 25.32 0.10
N GLN A 211 -23.95 24.59 -1.00
CA GLN A 211 -24.79 25.02 -2.12
C GLN A 211 -26.26 25.17 -1.70
N HIS A 212 -26.79 24.24 -0.90
CA HIS A 212 -28.15 24.35 -0.35
C HIS A 212 -28.31 25.59 0.53
N VAL A 213 -27.35 25.88 1.41
CA VAL A 213 -27.37 27.08 2.27
C VAL A 213 -27.28 28.36 1.44
N LEU A 214 -26.46 28.39 0.39
CA LEU A 214 -26.37 29.53 -0.51
C LEU A 214 -27.68 29.78 -1.26
N ALA A 215 -28.30 28.73 -1.81
CA ALA A 215 -29.60 28.84 -2.49
C ALA A 215 -30.68 29.36 -1.54
N ALA A 216 -30.77 28.79 -0.33
CA ALA A 216 -31.73 29.23 0.68
C ALA A 216 -31.49 30.68 1.16
N ARG A 217 -30.25 31.16 1.13
CA ARG A 217 -29.92 32.58 1.42
C ARG A 217 -30.30 33.49 0.27
N ALA A 218 -30.10 33.07 -0.98
CA ALA A 218 -30.51 33.83 -2.15
C ALA A 218 -32.04 34.01 -2.21
N ASP A 219 -32.80 32.96 -1.88
CA ASP A 219 -34.28 33.03 -1.78
C ASP A 219 -34.76 33.98 -0.67
N ARG A 220 -33.93 34.19 0.36
CA ARG A 220 -34.19 35.10 1.49
C ARG A 220 -33.62 36.50 1.30
N ASP A 221 -32.97 36.80 0.17
CA ASP A 221 -32.46 38.14 -0.10
C ASP A 221 -33.63 39.10 -0.32
N PRO A 222 -33.84 40.10 0.56
CA PRO A 222 -34.96 41.04 0.44
C PRO A 222 -34.99 41.78 -0.91
N LYS A 223 -33.82 41.99 -1.55
CA LYS A 223 -33.76 42.62 -2.88
C LYS A 223 -34.24 41.67 -3.98
N ALA A 224 -33.95 40.38 -3.87
CA ALA A 224 -34.45 39.37 -4.80
C ALA A 224 -35.97 39.18 -4.64
N GLN A 225 -36.45 39.17 -3.39
CA GLN A 225 -37.88 39.12 -3.07
C GLN A 225 -38.62 40.37 -3.60
N ALA A 226 -38.09 41.57 -3.35
CA ALA A 226 -38.69 42.81 -3.85
C ALA A 226 -38.74 42.85 -5.40
N ARG A 227 -37.70 42.37 -6.09
CA ARG A 227 -37.72 42.25 -7.57
C ARG A 227 -38.77 41.25 -8.05
N ALA A 228 -38.90 40.10 -7.38
CA ALA A 228 -39.90 39.10 -7.73
C ALA A 228 -41.33 39.62 -7.49
N GLU A 229 -41.57 40.35 -6.40
CA GLU A 229 -42.86 41.00 -6.12
C GLU A 229 -43.19 42.10 -7.14
N LEU A 230 -42.21 42.95 -7.50
CA LEU A 230 -42.39 43.99 -8.53
C LEU A 230 -42.73 43.38 -9.90
N ALA A 231 -42.05 42.29 -10.28
CA ALA A 231 -42.36 41.55 -11.50
C ALA A 231 -43.78 40.93 -11.48
N GLN A 232 -44.25 40.43 -10.34
CA GLN A 232 -45.64 39.95 -10.19
C GLN A 232 -46.67 41.09 -10.34
N MET A 233 -46.30 42.31 -9.99
CA MET A 233 -47.13 43.51 -10.18
C MET A 233 -47.04 44.10 -11.60
N GLY A 234 -46.25 43.49 -12.49
CA GLY A 234 -46.06 43.96 -13.87
C GLY A 234 -45.17 45.21 -13.97
N ILE A 235 -44.34 45.47 -12.97
CA ILE A 235 -43.40 46.58 -12.92
C ILE A 235 -42.01 46.05 -13.25
N ASP A 236 -41.47 46.44 -14.41
CA ASP A 236 -40.08 46.16 -14.76
C ASP A 236 -39.15 47.05 -13.93
N ALA A 237 -38.26 46.42 -13.15
CA ALA A 237 -37.27 47.07 -12.28
C ALA A 237 -35.83 46.70 -12.66
#